data_AF-Q9AMT6-F1
#
_entry.id   AF-Q9AMT6-F1
#
_cell.length_a   1.000
_cell.length_b   1.000
_cell.length_c   1.000
_cell.angle_alpha   90.00
_cell.angle_beta   90.00
_cell.angle_gamma   90.00
#
_symmetry.space_group_name_H-M   'P 1'
#
loop_
_entity.id
_entity.type
_entity.pdbx_description
1 polymer ?
#
loop_
_entity_poly.entity_id
_entity_poly.type
_entity_poly.pdbx_seq_one_letter_code
_entity_poly.pdbx_strand_id
1 'polypeptide(L)'
;MRPGVLLLGATTIALVANGAANAADLEPEVKLPAAVWNWSGGYIGGHVGGGYGRTSFSNPYGPSIYGGIVDTPTFLAGGQIGYNWQKNGWVFGVELDVSGAVSDGTNTCLASSGFVVSANCKAGPNIFATATGRVGYTFGASGGTLAYLKGGAAWQNNQGDVINNHEGGLVPQEKTHFDYGRIGGIIGLGVEQALTPAWSVAAEYDYLNFGGPSVATPPTVQGPPFAIVPANTTSPSSNYHIGKIGLNYHFGADPWTAQWSYVPQYAKAPVGAPPIAYSDGWSFEGGSRLWLSRGRFQWDHSVAPYLPLDPSVLVSRLTYHGLDGLSGELFGRVDSPSGVFLKGNIGLGRFDKGNINNEDWLADRELSYINNASRQRNGRFTYFTADLGYDFLRGANYKVGGFIGWTYYEQSSDSIG
;
A
#
# COMPACT_ATOMS: atom_id res chain seq x y z
N MET A 1 -0.57 -22.85 11.08
CA MET A 1 0.53 -22.73 10.09
C MET A 1 1.23 -21.40 10.35
N ARG A 2 2.55 -21.39 10.52
CA ARG A 2 3.31 -20.20 10.91
C ARG A 2 3.30 -19.14 9.79
N PRO A 3 2.99 -17.86 10.04
CA PRO A 3 3.09 -16.82 9.03
C PRO A 3 4.55 -16.36 8.95
N GLY A 4 5.20 -16.65 7.81
CA GLY A 4 6.51 -16.07 7.48
C GLY A 4 6.30 -14.64 6.95
N VAL A 5 6.76 -13.66 7.70
CA VAL A 5 6.90 -12.26 7.26
C VAL A 5 8.14 -12.17 6.36
N LEU A 6 8.00 -11.57 5.19
CA LEU A 6 9.12 -11.28 4.29
C LEU A 6 9.05 -9.82 3.85
N LEU A 7 10.09 -9.07 4.21
CA LEU A 7 10.32 -7.70 3.76
C LEU A 7 10.51 -7.67 2.24
N LEU A 8 9.77 -6.79 1.56
CA LEU A 8 10.01 -6.42 0.17
C LEU A 8 11.05 -5.30 0.14
N GLY A 9 12.32 -5.67 -0.03
CA GLY A 9 13.35 -4.76 -0.51
C GLY A 9 13.63 -5.09 -1.97
N ALA A 10 13.18 -4.25 -2.90
CA ALA A 10 13.59 -4.34 -4.30
C ALA A 10 15.02 -3.79 -4.42
N THR A 11 16.03 -4.66 -4.41
CA THR A 11 17.40 -4.30 -4.77
C THR A 11 17.58 -4.44 -6.28
N THR A 12 17.68 -3.32 -6.98
CA THR A 12 18.25 -3.26 -8.33
C THR A 12 19.75 -3.49 -8.23
N ILE A 13 20.22 -4.69 -8.56
CA ILE A 13 21.65 -4.92 -8.80
C ILE A 13 21.94 -4.50 -10.24
N ALA A 14 22.38 -3.26 -10.43
CA ALA A 14 23.06 -2.85 -11.65
C ALA A 14 24.51 -3.34 -11.57
N LEU A 15 24.84 -4.44 -12.25
CA LEU A 15 26.23 -4.80 -12.51
C LEU A 15 26.80 -3.82 -13.54
N VAL A 16 27.63 -2.89 -13.09
CA VAL A 16 28.48 -2.08 -13.98
C VAL A 16 29.89 -2.65 -13.91
N ALA A 17 30.38 -3.24 -15.00
CA ALA A 17 31.76 -3.69 -15.12
C ALA A 17 32.70 -2.48 -15.07
N ASN A 18 33.63 -2.46 -14.10
CA ASN A 18 34.62 -1.40 -13.95
C ASN A 18 35.88 -1.72 -14.77
N GLY A 19 36.12 -0.96 -15.84
CA GLY A 19 37.48 -0.79 -16.39
C GLY A 19 38.18 0.35 -15.65
N ALA A 20 39.42 0.11 -15.20
CA ALA A 20 40.24 1.14 -14.56
C ALA A 20 40.95 1.99 -15.63
N ALA A 21 40.88 3.32 -15.50
CA ALA A 21 41.78 4.25 -16.17
C ALA A 21 41.91 5.54 -15.33
N ASN A 22 43.15 6.03 -15.22
CA ASN A 22 43.53 7.25 -14.51
C ASN A 22 43.63 8.41 -15.51
N ALA A 23 43.15 9.60 -15.13
CA ALA A 23 43.58 10.91 -15.64
C ALA A 23 43.06 11.97 -14.66
N ALA A 24 43.91 12.66 -13.91
CA ALA A 24 44.79 13.79 -14.28
C ALA A 24 44.08 15.14 -14.18
N ASP A 25 44.42 15.83 -13.09
CA ASP A 25 44.43 17.27 -12.79
C ASP A 25 43.31 18.17 -13.31
N LEU A 26 42.45 18.58 -12.37
CA LEU A 26 41.73 19.85 -12.37
C LEU A 26 42.14 20.60 -11.10
N GLU A 27 42.46 21.88 -11.26
CA GLU A 27 42.85 22.79 -10.17
C GLU A 27 41.83 22.75 -9.02
N PRO A 28 42.26 22.89 -7.75
CA PRO A 28 41.35 22.85 -6.62
C PRO A 28 40.47 24.10 -6.65
N GLU A 29 39.28 23.97 -7.22
CA GLU A 29 38.19 24.91 -6.99
C GLU A 29 37.97 25.02 -5.48
N VAL A 30 38.06 26.24 -4.95
CA VAL A 30 37.85 26.51 -3.53
C VAL A 30 36.40 26.17 -3.20
N LYS A 31 36.16 24.91 -2.80
CA LYS A 31 34.88 24.47 -2.26
C LYS A 31 34.67 25.22 -0.95
N LEU A 32 33.74 26.18 -0.96
CA LEU A 32 33.09 26.63 0.26
C LEU A 32 32.69 25.38 1.07
N PRO A 33 32.86 25.36 2.40
CA PRO A 33 32.39 24.25 3.21
C PRO A 33 30.93 24.01 2.85
N ALA A 34 30.59 22.80 2.42
CA ALA A 34 29.21 22.45 2.16
C ALA A 34 28.41 22.81 3.41
N ALA A 35 27.38 23.65 3.26
CA ALA A 35 26.51 24.00 4.37
C ALA A 35 26.04 22.71 5.03
N VAL A 36 26.39 22.48 6.29
CA VAL A 36 26.02 21.22 6.97
C VAL A 36 24.56 21.35 7.36
N TRP A 37 23.75 20.40 6.91
CA TRP A 37 22.33 20.36 7.26
C TRP A 37 22.18 20.10 8.76
N ASN A 38 21.31 20.87 9.40
CA ASN A 38 20.94 20.67 10.79
C ASN A 38 19.44 20.34 10.85
N TRP A 39 19.12 19.13 11.28
CA TRP A 39 17.77 18.64 11.46
C TRP A 39 17.08 19.24 12.69
N SER A 40 17.78 19.99 13.55
CA SER A 40 17.20 20.57 14.77
C SER A 40 16.18 21.65 14.46
N GLY A 41 15.03 21.60 15.12
CA GLY A 41 13.97 22.58 14.95
C GLY A 41 12.60 21.94 14.72
N GLY A 42 11.59 22.80 14.64
CA GLY A 42 10.23 22.38 14.30
C GLY A 42 10.03 22.28 12.79
N TYR A 43 9.14 21.39 12.38
CA TYR A 43 8.71 21.27 11.00
C TYR A 43 7.21 21.01 10.90
N ILE A 44 6.65 21.33 9.74
CA ILE A 44 5.29 20.99 9.33
C ILE A 44 5.32 20.42 7.92
N GLY A 45 4.50 19.41 7.65
CA GLY A 45 4.49 18.75 6.37
C GLY A 45 3.14 18.17 6.00
N GLY A 46 3.03 17.78 4.74
CA GLY A 46 1.95 16.95 4.22
C GLY A 46 2.50 15.62 3.77
N HIS A 47 1.63 14.62 3.66
CA HIS A 47 1.99 13.33 3.08
C HIS A 47 0.82 12.67 2.37
N VAL A 48 1.16 11.74 1.48
CA VAL A 48 0.25 10.79 0.87
C VAL A 48 0.80 9.39 1.06
N GLY A 49 -0.09 8.41 1.14
CA GLY A 49 0.32 7.05 1.42
C GLY A 49 -0.69 6.02 0.96
N GLY A 50 -0.24 4.77 0.99
CA GLY A 50 -1.06 3.63 0.66
C GLY A 50 -0.53 2.37 1.30
N GLY A 51 -1.39 1.38 1.45
CA GLY A 51 -1.04 0.17 2.14
C GLY A 51 -2.17 -0.84 2.19
N TYR A 52 -2.00 -1.83 3.07
CA TYR A 52 -2.99 -2.87 3.30
C TYR A 52 -3.20 -3.07 4.80
N GLY A 53 -4.45 -3.34 5.14
CA GLY A 53 -4.92 -3.66 6.47
C GLY A 53 -5.48 -5.06 6.56
N ARG A 54 -5.49 -5.59 7.76
CA ARG A 54 -6.12 -6.86 8.10
C ARG A 54 -6.92 -6.69 9.37
N THR A 55 -8.22 -6.96 9.31
CA THR A 55 -9.13 -6.96 10.45
C THR A 55 -9.66 -8.37 10.69
N SER A 56 -9.29 -8.98 11.81
CA SER A 56 -9.80 -10.28 12.25
C SER A 56 -11.05 -10.10 13.10
N PHE A 57 -12.10 -10.83 12.81
CA PHE A 57 -13.33 -10.91 13.60
C PHE A 57 -13.34 -12.22 14.37
N SER A 58 -13.53 -12.17 15.68
CA SER A 58 -13.78 -13.38 16.47
C SER A 58 -15.15 -13.98 16.10
N ASN A 59 -15.28 -15.30 16.15
CA ASN A 59 -16.56 -15.96 15.90
C ASN A 59 -17.17 -16.42 17.24
N PRO A 60 -18.29 -15.80 17.69
CA PRO A 60 -18.93 -16.16 18.96
C PRO A 60 -19.72 -17.47 18.89
N TYR A 61 -19.93 -18.02 17.70
CA TYR A 61 -20.71 -19.24 17.47
C TYR A 61 -19.83 -20.50 17.34
N GLY A 62 -18.52 -20.38 17.61
CA GLY A 62 -17.54 -21.45 17.49
C GLY A 62 -16.42 -21.10 16.49
N PRO A 63 -15.38 -21.95 16.36
CA PRO A 63 -14.29 -21.71 15.41
C PRO A 63 -14.82 -21.53 13.97
N SER A 64 -14.35 -20.50 13.27
CA SER A 64 -14.77 -20.27 11.89
C SER A 64 -14.24 -21.38 10.98
N ILE A 65 -15.13 -22.03 10.22
CA ILE A 65 -14.75 -23.03 9.20
C ILE A 65 -14.14 -22.37 7.95
N TYR A 66 -14.42 -21.09 7.74
CA TYR A 66 -13.83 -20.25 6.69
C TYR A 66 -13.93 -18.76 7.05
N GLY A 67 -13.12 -17.93 6.39
CA GLY A 67 -13.17 -16.47 6.54
C GLY A 67 -12.71 -15.96 7.90
N GLY A 68 -13.37 -14.91 8.40
CA GLY A 68 -13.09 -14.25 9.68
C GLY A 68 -11.99 -13.20 9.62
N ILE A 69 -11.36 -13.01 8.46
CA ILE A 69 -10.31 -12.01 8.26
C ILE A 69 -10.70 -11.15 7.05
N VAL A 70 -10.88 -9.85 7.27
CA VAL A 70 -11.11 -8.85 6.22
C VAL A 70 -9.76 -8.23 5.87
N ASP A 71 -9.29 -8.45 4.65
CA ASP A 71 -8.13 -7.72 4.11
C ASP A 71 -8.64 -6.46 3.40
N THR A 72 -8.04 -5.31 3.69
CA THR A 72 -8.54 -3.99 3.29
C THR A 72 -7.42 -3.14 2.66
N PRO A 73 -7.46 -2.78 1.37
CA PRO A 73 -6.56 -1.76 0.83
C PRO A 73 -6.85 -0.41 1.49
N THR A 74 -5.81 0.40 1.72
CA THR A 74 -5.95 1.70 2.36
C THR A 74 -5.13 2.73 1.61
N PHE A 75 -5.77 3.85 1.23
CA PHE A 75 -5.11 5.03 0.71
C PHE A 75 -5.32 6.17 1.68
N LEU A 76 -4.31 7.03 1.87
CA LEU A 76 -4.40 8.12 2.82
C LEU A 76 -3.71 9.39 2.33
N ALA A 77 -4.18 10.50 2.88
CA ALA A 77 -3.55 11.80 2.76
C ALA A 77 -3.72 12.55 4.09
N GLY A 78 -2.67 13.27 4.48
CA GLY A 78 -2.61 13.84 5.81
C GLY A 78 -1.55 14.91 5.97
N GLY A 79 -1.39 15.35 7.22
CA GLY A 79 -0.40 16.31 7.62
C GLY A 79 0.33 15.86 8.88
N GLN A 80 1.55 16.34 9.03
CA GLN A 80 2.42 16.05 10.15
C GLN A 80 3.07 17.31 10.69
N ILE A 81 3.28 17.35 12.00
CA ILE A 81 4.09 18.35 12.68
C ILE A 81 5.07 17.64 13.59
N GLY A 82 6.28 18.16 13.71
CA GLY A 82 7.25 17.58 14.61
C GLY A 82 8.31 18.54 15.05
N TYR A 83 9.13 18.07 15.97
CA TYR A 83 10.28 18.80 16.48
C TYR A 83 11.45 17.84 16.67
N ASN A 84 12.62 18.26 16.20
CA ASN A 84 13.85 17.49 16.24
C ASN A 84 14.91 18.19 17.09
N TRP A 85 15.74 17.39 17.73
CA TRP A 85 16.98 17.76 18.38
C TRP A 85 18.11 16.93 17.77
N GLN A 86 19.11 17.59 17.18
CA GLN A 86 20.29 16.93 16.65
C GLN A 86 21.49 17.14 17.57
N LYS A 87 22.23 16.06 17.84
CA LYS A 87 23.52 16.09 18.52
C LYS A 87 24.50 15.21 17.75
N ASN A 88 25.52 15.82 17.14
CA ASN A 88 26.42 15.16 16.20
C ASN A 88 25.61 14.55 15.03
N GLY A 89 25.81 13.26 14.73
CA GLY A 89 25.02 12.54 13.74
C GLY A 89 23.68 12.01 14.24
N TRP A 90 23.37 12.11 15.55
CA TRP A 90 22.13 11.57 16.11
C TRP A 90 21.01 12.62 16.09
N VAL A 91 19.83 12.21 15.66
CA VAL A 91 18.60 13.01 15.70
C VAL A 91 17.58 12.30 16.58
N PHE A 92 17.01 13.05 17.51
CA PHE A 92 15.86 12.63 18.32
C PHE A 92 14.72 13.57 18.00
N GLY A 93 13.49 13.07 17.93
CA GLY A 93 12.36 13.94 17.66
C GLY A 93 11.05 13.38 18.17
N VAL A 94 10.03 14.23 18.12
CA VAL A 94 8.64 13.87 18.33
C VAL A 94 7.84 14.32 17.12
N GLU A 95 6.85 13.53 16.72
CA GLU A 95 5.99 13.79 15.58
C GLU A 95 4.54 13.44 15.89
N LEU A 96 3.63 14.33 15.48
CA LEU A 96 2.19 14.11 15.43
C LEU A 96 1.77 14.09 13.97
N ASP A 97 0.98 13.09 13.59
CA ASP A 97 0.45 12.90 12.23
C ASP A 97 -1.06 12.65 12.32
N VAL A 98 -1.83 13.27 11.43
CA VAL A 98 -3.24 12.95 11.20
C VAL A 98 -3.49 12.75 9.71
N SER A 99 -4.15 11.65 9.37
CA SER A 99 -4.44 11.20 8.02
C SER A 99 -5.91 10.88 7.85
N GLY A 100 -6.54 11.43 6.81
CA GLY A 100 -7.79 10.89 6.28
C GLY A 100 -7.49 9.67 5.42
N ALA A 101 -8.31 8.63 5.52
CA ALA A 101 -8.12 7.36 4.84
C ALA A 101 -9.38 6.96 4.04
N VAL A 102 -9.14 6.36 2.87
CA VAL A 102 -10.13 5.65 2.07
C VAL A 102 -9.77 4.19 2.10
N SER A 103 -10.67 3.38 2.64
CA SER A 103 -10.41 1.99 2.95
C SER A 103 -11.71 1.21 2.81
N ASP A 104 -11.73 0.20 1.95
CA ASP A 104 -12.91 -0.64 1.72
C ASP A 104 -12.49 -2.10 1.64
N GLY A 105 -13.06 -2.90 2.54
CA GLY A 105 -12.65 -4.28 2.75
C GLY A 105 -13.85 -5.07 3.21
N THR A 106 -14.03 -6.23 2.59
CA THR A 106 -15.12 -7.14 2.90
C THR A 106 -14.66 -8.60 2.80
N ASN A 107 -15.17 -9.44 3.70
CA ASN A 107 -14.99 -10.89 3.62
C ASN A 107 -16.06 -11.62 4.44
N THR A 108 -16.18 -12.92 4.21
CA THR A 108 -17.07 -13.78 4.98
C THR A 108 -16.54 -13.87 6.41
N CYS A 109 -17.44 -13.84 7.38
CA CYS A 109 -17.15 -13.96 8.79
C CYS A 109 -18.26 -14.75 9.49
N LEU A 110 -18.03 -15.13 10.74
CA LEU A 110 -19.02 -15.84 11.56
C LEU A 110 -19.50 -17.19 10.98
N ALA A 111 -18.77 -17.77 10.02
CA ALA A 111 -19.08 -19.08 9.45
C ALA A 111 -18.66 -20.20 10.42
N SER A 112 -19.48 -20.52 11.43
CA SER A 112 -19.15 -21.54 12.43
C SER A 112 -19.43 -22.98 11.97
N SER A 113 -20.35 -23.17 11.01
CA SER A 113 -20.66 -24.46 10.41
C SER A 113 -21.36 -24.28 9.06
N GLY A 114 -21.57 -25.37 8.31
CA GLY A 114 -22.41 -25.34 7.10
C GLY A 114 -23.92 -25.23 7.39
N PHE A 115 -24.33 -25.38 8.65
CA PHE A 115 -25.74 -25.30 9.05
C PHE A 115 -26.15 -23.89 9.48
N VAL A 116 -25.21 -23.01 9.81
CA VAL A 116 -25.49 -21.63 10.23
C VAL A 116 -25.24 -20.69 9.05
N VAL A 117 -26.15 -19.76 8.79
CA VAL A 117 -25.91 -18.70 7.80
C VAL A 117 -24.79 -17.80 8.32
N SER A 118 -23.70 -17.72 7.58
CA SER A 118 -22.58 -16.84 7.94
C SER A 118 -22.85 -15.40 7.54
N ALA A 119 -22.02 -14.47 8.02
CA ALA A 119 -22.16 -13.05 7.75
C ALA A 119 -21.12 -12.54 6.74
N ASN A 120 -21.45 -11.44 6.09
CA ASN A 120 -20.53 -10.59 5.36
C ASN A 120 -20.06 -9.47 6.30
N CYS A 121 -18.77 -9.49 6.66
CA CYS A 121 -18.17 -8.44 7.47
C CYS A 121 -17.47 -7.43 6.56
N LYS A 122 -17.69 -6.14 6.86
CA LYS A 122 -16.97 -5.02 6.28
C LYS A 122 -16.16 -4.31 7.35
N ALA A 123 -14.95 -3.86 7.00
CA ALA A 123 -14.12 -3.07 7.89
C ALA A 123 -13.18 -2.16 7.09
N GLY A 124 -13.24 -0.86 7.38
CA GLY A 124 -12.40 0.15 6.75
C GLY A 124 -12.21 1.36 7.67
N PRO A 125 -10.98 1.68 8.08
CA PRO A 125 -10.71 2.91 8.81
C PRO A 125 -10.81 4.13 7.88
N ASN A 126 -11.35 5.22 8.41
CA ASN A 126 -11.49 6.49 7.69
C ASN A 126 -10.49 7.56 8.17
N ILE A 127 -9.86 7.36 9.34
CA ILE A 127 -8.91 8.29 9.95
C ILE A 127 -7.85 7.50 10.71
N PHE A 128 -6.60 7.94 10.58
CA PHE A 128 -5.50 7.59 11.49
C PHE A 128 -4.93 8.85 12.13
N ALA A 129 -4.55 8.75 13.39
CA ALA A 129 -3.76 9.76 14.09
C ALA A 129 -2.63 9.07 14.85
N THR A 130 -1.42 9.63 14.84
CA THR A 130 -0.27 9.03 15.54
C THR A 130 0.49 10.07 16.34
N ALA A 131 1.05 9.63 17.46
CA ALA A 131 1.95 10.40 18.30
C ALA A 131 3.20 9.55 18.55
N THR A 132 4.31 9.94 17.94
CA THR A 132 5.52 9.12 17.89
C THR A 132 6.75 9.86 18.39
N GLY A 133 7.65 9.13 19.04
CA GLY A 133 9.05 9.52 19.16
C GLY A 133 9.84 8.92 18.00
N ARG A 134 10.83 9.65 17.49
CA ARG A 134 11.75 9.17 16.45
C ARG A 134 13.20 9.30 16.87
N VAL A 135 14.02 8.33 16.47
CA VAL A 135 15.47 8.32 16.65
C VAL A 135 16.12 7.94 15.33
N GLY A 136 17.12 8.71 14.91
CA GLY A 136 17.78 8.48 13.64
C GLY A 136 19.22 8.93 13.62
N TYR A 137 19.88 8.61 12.51
CA TYR A 137 21.26 8.95 12.25
C TYR A 137 21.43 9.61 10.89
N THR A 138 22.23 10.66 10.84
CA THR A 138 22.49 11.44 9.63
C THR A 138 23.67 10.86 8.85
N PHE A 139 23.58 10.91 7.51
CA PHE A 139 24.64 10.49 6.61
C PHE A 139 24.67 11.36 5.35
N GLY A 140 25.71 11.16 4.53
CA GLY A 140 26.04 12.02 3.40
C GLY A 140 27.04 13.10 3.77
N ALA A 141 27.75 13.63 2.76
CA ALA A 141 28.84 14.59 2.94
C ALA A 141 28.43 15.89 3.67
N SER A 142 27.15 16.23 3.64
CA SER A 142 26.56 17.40 4.29
C SER A 142 25.56 17.08 5.40
N GLY A 143 25.37 15.81 5.78
CA GLY A 143 24.37 15.40 6.77
C GLY A 143 22.90 15.57 6.34
N GLY A 144 22.66 15.81 5.05
CA GLY A 144 21.33 16.05 4.48
C GLY A 144 20.42 14.83 4.36
N THR A 145 20.92 13.62 4.66
CA THR A 145 20.09 12.41 4.69
C THR A 145 19.98 11.89 6.12
N LEU A 146 18.77 11.52 6.54
CA LEU A 146 18.45 10.98 7.85
C LEU A 146 17.72 9.65 7.68
N ALA A 147 18.23 8.57 8.27
CA ALA A 147 17.46 7.34 8.46
C ALA A 147 17.04 7.25 9.93
N TYR A 148 15.79 6.86 10.17
CA TYR A 148 15.23 6.85 11.51
C TYR A 148 14.27 5.69 11.72
N LEU A 149 14.11 5.34 12.99
CA LEU A 149 13.03 4.53 13.52
C LEU A 149 12.07 5.43 14.29
N LYS A 150 10.77 5.15 14.20
CA LYS A 150 9.73 5.83 14.98
C LYS A 150 8.85 4.82 15.69
N GLY A 151 8.31 5.21 16.83
CA GLY A 151 7.38 4.38 17.59
C GLY A 151 6.59 5.19 18.60
N GLY A 152 5.40 4.70 18.95
CA GLY A 152 4.53 5.39 19.89
C GLY A 152 3.10 4.88 19.87
N ALA A 153 2.17 5.80 20.10
CA ALA A 153 0.74 5.53 20.13
C ALA A 153 0.12 5.86 18.77
N ALA A 154 -0.85 5.04 18.38
CA ALA A 154 -1.71 5.29 17.24
C ALA A 154 -3.16 5.32 17.69
N TRP A 155 -3.99 6.05 16.97
CA TRP A 155 -5.43 6.05 17.09
C TRP A 155 -6.04 5.88 15.71
N GLN A 156 -7.10 5.09 15.60
CA GLN A 156 -7.90 4.96 14.39
C GLN A 156 -9.37 5.22 14.70
N ASN A 157 -10.10 5.76 13.72
CA ASN A 157 -11.54 5.56 13.66
C ASN A 157 -11.82 4.44 12.66
N ASN A 158 -12.43 3.35 13.15
CA ASN A 158 -12.76 2.19 12.36
C ASN A 158 -14.27 2.06 12.24
N GLN A 159 -14.74 1.89 11.01
CA GLN A 159 -16.16 1.73 10.71
C GLN A 159 -16.37 0.48 9.85
N GLY A 160 -17.58 -0.05 9.90
CA GLY A 160 -17.93 -1.23 9.14
C GLY A 160 -19.27 -1.82 9.53
N ASP A 161 -19.55 -2.98 8.96
CA ASP A 161 -20.84 -3.64 9.09
C ASP A 161 -20.65 -5.14 9.32
N VAL A 162 -21.55 -5.74 10.10
CA VAL A 162 -21.76 -7.18 10.18
C VAL A 162 -23.17 -7.45 9.66
N ILE A 163 -23.28 -8.09 8.50
CA ILE A 163 -24.52 -8.26 7.75
C ILE A 163 -24.71 -9.75 7.52
N ASN A 164 -25.85 -10.33 7.89
CA ASN A 164 -26.09 -11.72 7.52
C ASN A 164 -26.11 -11.86 6.00
N ASN A 165 -25.54 -12.96 5.51
CA ASN A 165 -25.82 -13.35 4.12
C ASN A 165 -27.23 -13.89 4.01
N HIS A 166 -27.67 -14.21 2.79
CA HIS A 166 -29.06 -14.54 2.52
C HIS A 166 -29.61 -15.67 3.42
N GLU A 167 -30.64 -15.35 4.20
CA GLU A 167 -31.27 -16.25 5.20
C GLU A 167 -32.57 -16.89 4.73
N GLY A 168 -33.00 -16.61 3.49
CA GLY A 168 -34.09 -17.29 2.81
C GLY A 168 -35.48 -16.76 3.16
N GLY A 169 -36.37 -16.72 2.17
CA GLY A 169 -37.78 -16.39 2.36
C GLY A 169 -38.04 -14.94 2.81
N LEU A 170 -38.90 -14.77 3.82
CA LEU A 170 -39.34 -13.47 4.38
C LEU A 170 -38.63 -13.12 5.70
N VAL A 171 -37.54 -13.81 6.06
CA VAL A 171 -36.81 -13.51 7.29
C VAL A 171 -36.18 -12.11 7.19
N PRO A 172 -36.43 -11.20 8.15
CA PRO A 172 -35.79 -9.89 8.15
C PRO A 172 -34.27 -10.04 8.08
N GLN A 173 -33.65 -9.40 7.09
CA GLN A 173 -32.19 -9.36 7.00
C GLN A 173 -31.68 -8.32 7.98
N GLU A 174 -31.00 -8.79 9.01
CA GLU A 174 -30.48 -7.93 10.07
C GLU A 174 -29.03 -7.52 9.80
N LYS A 175 -28.70 -6.30 10.21
CA LYS A 175 -27.39 -5.68 10.04
C LYS A 175 -26.99 -4.97 11.32
N THR A 176 -25.73 -5.13 11.73
CA THR A 176 -25.12 -4.28 12.76
C THR A 176 -24.07 -3.38 12.12
N HIS A 177 -24.26 -2.07 12.26
CA HIS A 177 -23.23 -1.09 11.93
C HIS A 177 -22.37 -0.79 13.16
N PHE A 178 -21.06 -0.62 12.96
CA PHE A 178 -20.16 -0.12 13.99
C PHE A 178 -19.31 1.04 13.47
N ASP A 179 -19.07 2.00 14.35
CA ASP A 179 -18.18 3.13 14.16
C ASP A 179 -17.57 3.43 15.54
N TYR A 180 -16.26 3.25 15.67
CA TYR A 180 -15.57 3.46 16.94
C TYR A 180 -14.14 3.97 16.78
N GLY A 181 -13.72 4.80 17.74
CA GLY A 181 -12.33 5.19 17.93
C GLY A 181 -11.54 4.17 18.76
N ARG A 182 -10.28 3.90 18.39
CA ARG A 182 -9.45 2.95 19.12
C ARG A 182 -7.97 3.32 19.14
N ILE A 183 -7.40 3.28 20.34
CA ILE A 183 -5.96 3.44 20.56
C ILE A 183 -5.25 2.10 20.34
N GLY A 184 -4.08 2.17 19.72
CA GLY A 184 -3.17 1.08 19.43
C GLY A 184 -1.72 1.54 19.44
N GLY A 185 -0.85 0.72 18.86
CA GLY A 185 0.58 1.01 18.74
C GLY A 185 1.01 1.23 17.30
N ILE A 186 2.10 1.96 17.14
CA ILE A 186 2.81 2.15 15.87
C ILE A 186 4.29 1.89 16.05
N ILE A 187 4.88 1.21 15.07
CA ILE A 187 6.33 1.17 14.85
C ILE A 187 6.58 1.41 13.37
N GLY A 188 7.55 2.26 13.06
CA GLY A 188 7.87 2.62 11.70
C GLY A 188 9.35 2.90 11.50
N LEU A 189 9.72 3.01 10.24
CA LEU A 189 11.06 3.38 9.81
C LEU A 189 10.97 4.28 8.60
N GLY A 190 11.93 5.18 8.45
CA GLY A 190 11.92 6.11 7.34
C GLY A 190 13.30 6.62 6.95
N VAL A 191 13.35 7.17 5.74
CA VAL A 191 14.49 7.94 5.23
C VAL A 191 13.98 9.31 4.81
N GLU A 192 14.62 10.36 5.32
CA GLU A 192 14.31 11.75 5.02
C GLU A 192 15.52 12.42 4.36
N GLN A 193 15.29 13.11 3.26
CA GLN A 193 16.31 13.78 2.45
C GLN A 193 16.02 15.27 2.38
N ALA A 194 16.96 16.10 2.82
CA ALA A 194 16.93 17.54 2.60
C ALA A 194 17.04 17.85 1.10
N LEU A 195 16.13 18.67 0.59
CA LEU A 195 16.05 19.14 -0.79
C LEU A 195 16.64 20.56 -0.91
N THR A 196 16.20 21.45 -0.02
CA THR A 196 16.69 22.83 0.11
C THR A 196 17.00 23.10 1.58
N PRO A 197 17.52 24.28 1.95
CA PRO A 197 17.68 24.61 3.36
C PRO A 197 16.37 24.63 4.17
N ALA A 198 15.18 24.65 3.54
CA ALA A 198 13.92 24.65 4.30
C ALA A 198 13.02 23.44 3.99
N TRP A 199 13.33 22.65 2.95
CA TRP A 199 12.46 21.57 2.49
C TRP A 199 13.16 20.21 2.56
N SER A 200 12.45 19.19 3.01
CA SER A 200 12.87 17.79 2.95
C SER A 200 11.74 16.89 2.45
N VAL A 201 12.11 15.76 1.85
CA VAL A 201 11.20 14.69 1.44
C VAL A 201 11.44 13.46 2.31
N ALA A 202 10.38 12.83 2.79
CA ALA A 202 10.42 11.62 3.61
C ALA A 202 9.78 10.45 2.88
N ALA A 203 10.36 9.27 3.01
CA ALA A 203 9.73 8.00 2.69
C ALA A 203 9.64 7.17 3.97
N GLU A 204 8.43 6.79 4.38
CA GLU A 204 8.15 6.06 5.61
C GLU A 204 7.43 4.74 5.34
N TYR A 205 7.70 3.76 6.20
CA TYR A 205 6.89 2.55 6.36
C TYR A 205 6.46 2.43 7.82
N ASP A 206 5.16 2.32 8.04
CA ASP A 206 4.53 2.20 9.35
C ASP A 206 3.77 0.87 9.46
N TYR A 207 4.00 0.17 10.58
CA TYR A 207 3.15 -0.92 11.03
C TYR A 207 2.30 -0.42 12.20
N LEU A 208 0.98 -0.46 12.03
CA LEU A 208 0.01 -0.09 13.06
C LEU A 208 -0.71 -1.35 13.57
N ASN A 209 -0.96 -1.42 14.87
CA ASN A 209 -1.69 -2.52 15.49
C ASN A 209 -2.72 -2.02 16.49
N PHE A 210 -3.94 -2.51 16.36
CA PHE A 210 -5.09 -2.15 17.16
C PHE A 210 -5.83 -3.41 17.62
N GLY A 211 -6.10 -3.54 18.91
CA GLY A 211 -7.24 -4.35 19.35
C GLY A 211 -8.55 -3.68 18.95
N GLY A 212 -9.70 -4.26 19.28
CA GLY A 212 -10.98 -3.58 19.10
C GLY A 212 -11.99 -3.92 20.20
N PRO A 213 -13.07 -3.13 20.28
CA PRO A 213 -14.14 -3.36 21.23
C PRO A 213 -14.96 -4.58 20.81
N SER A 214 -15.81 -5.07 21.71
CA SER A 214 -16.89 -5.96 21.32
C SER A 214 -17.96 -5.16 20.55
N VAL A 215 -18.27 -5.60 19.34
CA VAL A 215 -19.38 -5.09 18.51
C VAL A 215 -20.46 -6.16 18.46
N ALA A 216 -21.74 -5.76 18.42
CA ALA A 216 -22.83 -6.71 18.33
C ALA A 216 -22.81 -7.43 16.96
N THR A 217 -23.32 -8.66 16.94
CA THR A 217 -23.66 -9.37 15.72
C THR A 217 -25.18 -9.44 15.60
N PRO A 218 -25.77 -9.33 14.40
CA PRO A 218 -27.20 -9.57 14.23
C PRO A 218 -27.55 -11.02 14.63
N PRO A 219 -28.79 -11.30 15.08
CA PRO A 219 -29.27 -12.68 15.15
C PRO A 219 -29.27 -13.27 13.74
N THR A 220 -29.02 -14.57 13.60
CA THR A 220 -29.03 -15.25 12.29
C THR A 220 -29.87 -16.52 12.34
N VAL A 221 -29.95 -17.27 11.24
CA VAL A 221 -30.64 -18.55 11.17
C VAL A 221 -29.67 -19.71 10.97
N GLN A 222 -30.13 -20.89 11.39
CA GLN A 222 -29.49 -22.16 11.07
C GLN A 222 -30.52 -23.15 10.51
N GLY A 223 -30.06 -24.14 9.77
CA GLY A 223 -30.85 -25.29 9.34
C GLY A 223 -30.02 -26.39 8.67
N PRO A 224 -30.44 -27.67 8.78
CA PRO A 224 -31.55 -28.22 9.57
C PRO A 224 -31.16 -28.68 11.01
N PRO A 225 -32.09 -28.66 12.00
CA PRO A 225 -33.44 -28.10 11.93
C PRO A 225 -33.41 -26.57 11.94
N PHE A 226 -34.45 -25.94 11.41
CA PHE A 226 -34.57 -24.48 11.42
C PHE A 226 -34.57 -23.96 12.86
N ALA A 227 -33.68 -23.01 13.16
CA ALA A 227 -33.69 -22.26 14.42
C ALA A 227 -33.12 -20.86 14.21
N ILE A 228 -33.57 -19.93 15.06
CA ILE A 228 -32.95 -18.61 15.17
C ILE A 228 -31.75 -18.75 16.12
N VAL A 229 -30.58 -18.36 15.62
CA VAL A 229 -29.35 -18.20 16.38
C VAL A 229 -29.34 -16.77 16.96
N PRO A 230 -29.36 -16.60 18.29
CA PRO A 230 -29.42 -15.28 18.89
C PRO A 230 -28.22 -14.38 18.55
N ALA A 231 -28.43 -13.07 18.61
CA ALA A 231 -27.37 -12.07 18.55
C ALA A 231 -26.29 -12.34 19.61
N ASN A 232 -25.05 -12.01 19.28
CA ASN A 232 -23.92 -12.11 20.19
C ASN A 232 -22.95 -10.95 19.94
N THR A 233 -21.68 -11.10 20.29
CA THR A 233 -20.65 -10.08 20.09
C THR A 233 -19.42 -10.65 19.40
N THR A 234 -18.82 -9.87 18.52
CA THR A 234 -17.54 -10.14 17.87
C THR A 234 -16.55 -9.03 18.23
N SER A 235 -15.27 -9.37 18.35
CA SER A 235 -14.21 -8.41 18.65
C SER A 235 -13.29 -8.27 17.44
N PRO A 236 -13.46 -7.23 16.61
CA PRO A 236 -12.52 -6.90 15.54
C PRO A 236 -11.14 -6.54 16.12
N SER A 237 -10.06 -7.07 15.53
CA SER A 237 -8.68 -6.62 15.80
C SER A 237 -7.97 -6.36 14.49
N SER A 238 -7.31 -5.22 14.36
CA SER A 238 -6.80 -4.73 13.08
C SER A 238 -5.30 -4.46 13.13
N ASN A 239 -4.61 -4.71 12.02
CA ASN A 239 -3.24 -4.26 11.80
C ASN A 239 -3.09 -3.73 10.39
N TYR A 240 -2.18 -2.78 10.18
CA TYR A 240 -1.99 -2.10 8.91
C TYR A 240 -0.51 -1.94 8.59
N HIS A 241 -0.18 -2.08 7.32
CA HIS A 241 1.12 -1.84 6.73
C HIS A 241 0.98 -0.68 5.77
N ILE A 242 1.52 0.48 6.11
CA ILE A 242 1.32 1.74 5.39
C ILE A 242 2.68 2.25 4.91
N GLY A 243 2.80 2.52 3.61
CA GLY A 243 3.88 3.31 3.05
C GLY A 243 3.45 4.76 2.86
N LYS A 244 4.31 5.73 3.17
CA LYS A 244 4.04 7.16 2.99
C LYS A 244 5.19 7.87 2.29
N ILE A 245 4.85 8.88 1.50
CA ILE A 245 5.78 9.89 0.99
C ILE A 245 5.32 11.25 1.52
N GLY A 246 6.20 11.91 2.25
CA GLY A 246 5.95 13.20 2.89
C GLY A 246 6.85 14.30 2.37
N LEU A 247 6.38 15.54 2.43
CA LEU A 247 7.15 16.75 2.18
C LEU A 247 7.05 17.64 3.41
N ASN A 248 8.20 18.00 4.00
CA ASN A 248 8.31 18.75 5.24
C ASN A 248 8.99 20.10 5.01
N TYR A 249 8.41 21.14 5.60
CA TYR A 249 8.99 22.47 5.74
C TYR A 249 9.59 22.64 7.14
N HIS A 250 10.88 22.92 7.22
CA HIS A 250 11.63 23.15 8.46
C HIS A 250 11.69 24.64 8.79
N PHE A 251 11.33 25.00 10.02
CA PHE A 251 11.34 26.39 10.48
C PHE A 251 12.75 26.90 10.73
N GLY A 252 12.95 28.22 10.52
CA GLY A 252 14.20 28.90 10.86
C GLY A 252 15.30 28.79 9.80
N ALA A 253 14.99 28.25 8.62
CA ALA A 253 15.89 28.20 7.49
C ALA A 253 15.34 28.98 6.29
N ASP A 254 16.23 29.53 5.47
CA ASP A 254 15.84 30.34 4.31
C ASP A 254 15.32 29.44 3.17
N PRO A 255 14.04 29.59 2.76
CA PRO A 255 13.46 28.75 1.72
C PRO A 255 13.98 29.01 0.32
N TRP A 256 14.65 30.15 0.07
CA TRP A 256 14.98 30.63 -1.27
C TRP A 256 16.47 30.52 -1.64
N THR A 257 17.34 30.17 -0.69
CA THR A 257 18.77 29.97 -0.98
C THR A 257 19.08 28.52 -1.34
N ALA A 258 19.37 28.26 -2.62
CA ALA A 258 19.97 26.99 -3.03
C ALA A 258 21.47 26.99 -2.66
N GLN A 259 21.81 26.67 -1.41
CA GLN A 259 23.22 26.56 -0.99
C GLN A 259 23.85 25.20 -1.30
N TRP A 260 23.07 24.24 -1.81
CA TRP A 260 23.59 22.92 -2.14
C TRP A 260 24.32 22.95 -3.48
N SER A 261 25.65 23.04 -3.44
CA SER A 261 26.46 22.54 -4.54
C SER A 261 26.35 21.01 -4.56
N TYR A 262 25.30 20.50 -5.21
CA TYR A 262 25.17 19.09 -5.60
C TYR A 262 26.23 18.79 -6.67
N VAL A 263 27.51 18.84 -6.30
CA VAL A 263 28.57 18.17 -7.04
C VAL A 263 28.64 16.80 -6.41
N PRO A 264 28.10 15.74 -7.03
CA PRO A 264 28.22 14.41 -6.48
C PRO A 264 29.72 14.12 -6.40
N GLN A 265 30.28 13.96 -5.19
CA GLN A 265 31.70 13.63 -5.03
C GLN A 265 32.07 12.27 -5.66
N TYR A 266 31.06 11.52 -6.12
CA TYR A 266 31.17 10.25 -6.84
C TYR A 266 30.39 10.24 -8.15
N ALA A 267 30.18 11.39 -8.81
CA ALA A 267 29.81 11.38 -10.22
C ALA A 267 31.04 10.88 -11.00
N LYS A 268 31.17 9.55 -11.12
CA LYS A 268 31.84 9.01 -12.29
C LYS A 268 31.11 9.63 -13.48
N ALA A 269 31.83 10.40 -14.29
CA ALA A 269 31.34 10.77 -15.61
C ALA A 269 30.78 9.49 -16.25
N PRO A 270 29.60 9.52 -16.89
CA PRO A 270 29.12 8.37 -17.64
C PRO A 270 30.27 7.94 -18.54
N VAL A 271 30.81 6.74 -18.34
CA VAL A 271 31.79 6.18 -19.25
C VAL A 271 31.01 5.99 -20.54
N GLY A 272 31.18 6.95 -21.45
CA GLY A 272 30.39 7.03 -22.65
C GLY A 272 30.58 5.76 -23.47
N ALA A 273 29.51 4.99 -23.63
CA ALA A 273 29.27 4.43 -24.94
C ALA A 273 29.35 5.61 -25.94
N PRO A 274 30.00 5.47 -27.11
CA PRO A 274 30.03 6.53 -28.10
C PRO A 274 28.60 7.04 -28.30
N PRO A 275 28.38 8.36 -28.29
CA PRO A 275 27.04 8.91 -28.43
C PRO A 275 26.45 8.35 -29.71
N ILE A 276 25.41 7.53 -29.56
CA ILE A 276 24.56 7.19 -30.70
C ILE A 276 24.00 8.53 -31.15
N ALA A 277 24.31 8.94 -32.38
CA ALA A 277 23.92 10.24 -32.91
C ALA A 277 22.40 10.34 -32.93
N TYR A 278 21.81 10.90 -31.87
CA TYR A 278 20.41 11.26 -31.79
C TYR A 278 20.31 12.79 -31.87
N SER A 279 19.32 13.26 -32.63
CA SER A 279 18.97 14.66 -32.87
C SER A 279 18.99 15.51 -31.60
N ASP A 280 19.58 16.70 -31.68
CA ASP A 280 19.64 17.69 -30.59
C ASP A 280 18.31 17.80 -29.81
N GLY A 281 18.40 17.68 -28.49
CA GLY A 281 17.29 17.90 -27.55
C GLY A 281 16.32 16.72 -27.34
N TRP A 282 16.53 15.56 -27.97
CA TRP A 282 15.76 14.34 -27.67
C TRP A 282 16.42 13.52 -26.55
N SER A 283 15.64 12.97 -25.61
CA SER A 283 16.12 12.05 -24.58
C SER A 283 15.39 10.71 -24.60
N PHE A 284 16.13 9.62 -24.35
CA PHE A 284 15.59 8.27 -24.32
C PHE A 284 15.95 7.61 -22.99
N GLU A 285 14.98 6.94 -22.39
CA GLU A 285 15.13 6.11 -21.21
C GLU A 285 14.49 4.75 -21.50
N GLY A 286 15.11 3.67 -21.03
CA GLY A 286 14.51 2.35 -21.14
C GLY A 286 15.20 1.36 -20.21
N GLY A 287 14.49 0.29 -19.89
CA GLY A 287 15.00 -0.74 -19.03
C GLY A 287 14.04 -1.91 -18.87
N SER A 288 14.43 -2.82 -17.98
CA SER A 288 13.65 -4.00 -17.64
C SER A 288 13.45 -4.11 -16.13
N ARG A 289 12.35 -4.73 -15.70
CA ARG A 289 12.05 -5.00 -14.30
C ARG A 289 11.54 -6.44 -14.13
N LEU A 290 11.81 -7.01 -12.96
CA LEU A 290 11.19 -8.25 -12.51
C LEU A 290 10.26 -7.91 -11.34
N TRP A 291 9.02 -8.35 -11.42
CA TRP A 291 8.02 -8.12 -10.40
C TRP A 291 7.61 -9.44 -9.77
N LEU A 292 7.58 -9.45 -8.44
CA LEU A 292 6.89 -10.47 -7.66
C LEU A 292 5.54 -9.90 -7.26
N SER A 293 4.46 -10.60 -7.59
CA SER A 293 3.10 -10.19 -7.30
C SER A 293 2.39 -11.21 -6.42
N ARG A 294 1.38 -10.74 -5.69
CA ARG A 294 0.42 -11.59 -4.98
C ARG A 294 -0.96 -10.99 -5.20
N GLY A 295 -1.89 -11.81 -5.68
CA GLY A 295 -3.26 -11.40 -5.94
C GLY A 295 -4.30 -12.06 -5.04
N ARG A 296 -5.32 -11.28 -4.68
CA ARG A 296 -6.63 -11.74 -4.25
C ARG A 296 -7.67 -11.00 -5.09
N PHE A 297 -8.62 -11.73 -5.67
CA PHE A 297 -9.76 -11.17 -6.39
C PHE A 297 -11.03 -11.77 -5.81
N GLN A 298 -12.08 -10.96 -5.68
CA GLN A 298 -13.33 -11.38 -5.07
C GLN A 298 -14.48 -10.82 -5.89
N TRP A 299 -15.49 -11.66 -6.13
CA TRP A 299 -16.74 -11.28 -6.76
C TRP A 299 -17.92 -11.63 -5.86
N ASP A 300 -18.76 -10.66 -5.60
CA ASP A 300 -19.89 -10.76 -4.65
C ASP A 300 -21.20 -10.71 -5.42
N HIS A 301 -22.04 -11.74 -5.27
CA HIS A 301 -23.38 -11.76 -5.84
C HIS A 301 -24.40 -11.36 -4.78
N SER A 302 -24.97 -10.16 -4.95
CA SER A 302 -25.98 -9.61 -4.05
C SER A 302 -27.39 -10.14 -4.35
N VAL A 303 -28.23 -10.21 -3.31
CA VAL A 303 -29.68 -10.45 -3.45
C VAL A 303 -30.46 -9.20 -3.90
N ALA A 304 -29.87 -8.00 -3.79
CA ALA A 304 -30.55 -6.72 -4.03
C ALA A 304 -31.26 -6.57 -5.41
N PRO A 305 -30.79 -7.18 -6.51
CA PRO A 305 -31.54 -7.15 -7.77
C PRO A 305 -32.88 -7.88 -7.72
N TYR A 306 -33.10 -8.77 -6.76
CA TYR A 306 -34.28 -9.62 -6.64
C TYR A 306 -35.21 -9.20 -5.49
N LEU A 307 -34.65 -8.58 -4.45
CA LEU A 307 -35.36 -8.15 -3.24
C LEU A 307 -34.87 -6.75 -2.81
N PRO A 308 -35.73 -5.88 -2.25
CA PRO A 308 -35.35 -4.54 -1.80
C PRO A 308 -34.53 -4.57 -0.48
N LEU A 309 -33.35 -5.17 -0.53
CA LEU A 309 -32.43 -5.40 0.60
C LEU A 309 -31.10 -4.67 0.39
N ASP A 310 -30.29 -4.55 1.46
CA ASP A 310 -28.93 -3.98 1.38
C ASP A 310 -28.09 -4.78 0.36
N PRO A 311 -27.43 -4.13 -0.61
CA PRO A 311 -26.58 -4.78 -1.60
C PRO A 311 -25.47 -5.66 -1.01
N SER A 312 -25.14 -5.48 0.26
CA SER A 312 -24.13 -6.25 0.98
C SER A 312 -24.62 -7.61 1.48
N VAL A 313 -25.92 -7.90 1.38
CA VAL A 313 -26.50 -9.23 1.62
C VAL A 313 -26.19 -10.10 0.41
N LEU A 314 -25.37 -11.13 0.61
CA LEU A 314 -24.88 -11.97 -0.48
C LEU A 314 -25.63 -13.30 -0.55
N VAL A 315 -25.87 -13.75 -1.77
CA VAL A 315 -26.33 -15.12 -2.09
C VAL A 315 -25.16 -16.02 -2.48
N SER A 316 -24.11 -15.44 -3.08
CA SER A 316 -22.85 -16.15 -3.30
C SER A 316 -21.65 -15.21 -3.34
N ARG A 317 -20.47 -15.76 -3.13
CA ARG A 317 -19.17 -15.09 -3.23
C ARG A 317 -18.14 -16.02 -3.85
N LEU A 318 -17.44 -15.50 -4.85
CA LEU A 318 -16.35 -16.20 -5.51
C LEU A 318 -15.02 -15.50 -5.20
N THR A 319 -14.14 -16.16 -4.44
CA THR A 319 -12.84 -15.61 -4.04
C THR A 319 -11.70 -16.39 -4.67
N TYR A 320 -10.82 -15.69 -5.38
CA TYR A 320 -9.55 -16.17 -5.91
C TYR A 320 -8.42 -15.63 -5.05
N HIS A 321 -7.52 -16.49 -4.56
CA HIS A 321 -6.42 -16.05 -3.70
C HIS A 321 -5.20 -16.97 -3.77
N GLY A 322 -4.09 -16.49 -3.23
CA GLY A 322 -2.80 -17.18 -3.29
C GLY A 322 -2.20 -17.20 -4.70
N LEU A 323 -2.58 -16.21 -5.53
CA LEU A 323 -2.08 -16.01 -6.89
C LEU A 323 -0.72 -15.31 -6.83
N ASP A 324 0.29 -16.02 -6.34
CA ASP A 324 1.66 -15.52 -6.31
C ASP A 324 2.24 -15.62 -7.74
N GLY A 325 2.60 -14.47 -8.32
CA GLY A 325 3.06 -14.36 -9.69
C GLY A 325 4.48 -13.80 -9.82
N LEU A 326 5.11 -14.13 -10.95
CA LEU A 326 6.35 -13.51 -11.42
C LEU A 326 6.08 -12.91 -12.80
N SER A 327 6.41 -11.64 -13.00
CA SER A 327 6.41 -11.02 -14.33
C SER A 327 7.73 -10.35 -14.67
N GLY A 328 8.06 -10.37 -15.95
CA GLY A 328 9.08 -9.51 -16.55
C GLY A 328 8.40 -8.34 -17.24
N GLU A 329 8.99 -7.15 -17.13
CA GLU A 329 8.51 -5.92 -17.75
C GLU A 329 9.64 -5.25 -18.51
N LEU A 330 9.34 -4.73 -19.70
CA LEU A 330 10.16 -3.76 -20.41
C LEU A 330 9.47 -2.41 -20.34
N PHE A 331 10.22 -1.34 -20.07
CA PHE A 331 9.69 0.02 -20.08
C PHE A 331 10.57 0.93 -20.94
N GLY A 332 9.96 1.99 -21.45
CA GLY A 332 10.66 3.02 -22.21
C GLY A 332 9.98 4.37 -22.11
N ARG A 333 10.77 5.43 -22.28
CA ARG A 333 10.33 6.81 -22.43
C ARG A 333 11.18 7.50 -23.49
N VAL A 334 10.54 8.29 -24.33
CA VAL A 334 11.16 9.23 -25.24
C VAL A 334 10.62 10.63 -24.95
N ASP A 335 11.51 11.60 -24.81
CA ASP A 335 11.18 13.01 -24.69
C ASP A 335 11.66 13.77 -25.91
N SER A 336 10.81 14.67 -26.39
CA SER A 336 11.13 15.61 -27.46
C SER A 336 11.66 16.93 -26.92
N PRO A 337 12.38 17.72 -27.74
CA PRO A 337 12.83 19.07 -27.37
C PRO A 337 11.68 20.00 -26.97
N SER A 338 10.49 19.82 -27.57
CA SER A 338 9.32 20.64 -27.28
C SER A 338 8.69 20.34 -25.92
N GLY A 339 9.09 19.24 -25.24
CA GLY A 339 8.55 18.83 -23.94
C GLY A 339 7.43 17.80 -24.04
N VAL A 340 7.04 17.40 -25.25
CA VAL A 340 6.16 16.25 -25.43
C VAL A 340 6.97 14.98 -25.15
N PHE A 341 6.39 14.05 -24.39
CA PHE A 341 6.99 12.74 -24.16
C PHE A 341 6.01 11.61 -24.47
N LEU A 342 6.54 10.47 -24.86
CA LEU A 342 5.84 9.20 -24.93
C LEU A 342 6.53 8.24 -23.97
N LYS A 343 5.78 7.56 -23.10
CA LYS A 343 6.31 6.50 -22.24
C LYS A 343 5.39 5.29 -22.28
N GLY A 344 5.90 4.13 -21.91
CA GLY A 344 5.09 2.94 -21.81
C GLY A 344 5.87 1.77 -21.25
N ASN A 345 5.14 0.69 -20.98
CA ASN A 345 5.72 -0.57 -20.57
C ASN A 345 4.91 -1.73 -21.12
N ILE A 346 5.55 -2.88 -21.32
CA ILE A 346 4.91 -4.15 -21.63
C ILE A 346 5.41 -5.20 -20.65
N GLY A 347 4.49 -5.95 -20.06
CA GLY A 347 4.75 -6.94 -19.05
C GLY A 347 4.07 -8.26 -19.38
N LEU A 348 4.79 -9.35 -19.12
CA LEU A 348 4.31 -10.72 -19.27
C LEU A 348 4.63 -11.47 -17.98
N GLY A 349 3.65 -12.20 -17.46
CA GLY A 349 3.80 -12.91 -16.21
C GLY A 349 3.00 -14.20 -16.12
N ARG A 350 3.32 -14.96 -15.08
CA ARG A 350 2.69 -16.23 -14.76
C ARG A 350 2.52 -16.44 -13.27
N PHE A 351 1.56 -17.28 -12.90
CA PHE A 351 1.41 -17.83 -11.56
C PHE A 351 1.05 -19.33 -11.65
N ASP A 352 1.76 -20.17 -10.90
CA ASP A 352 1.62 -21.63 -10.99
C ASP A 352 0.71 -22.20 -9.89
N LYS A 353 0.18 -21.35 -9.01
CA LYS A 353 -0.68 -21.73 -7.88
C LYS A 353 -1.75 -20.68 -7.61
N GLY A 354 -2.86 -21.15 -7.06
CA GLY A 354 -3.95 -20.35 -6.54
C GLY A 354 -5.06 -21.26 -6.01
N ASN A 355 -6.00 -20.68 -5.28
CA ASN A 355 -7.20 -21.34 -4.81
C ASN A 355 -8.42 -20.49 -5.15
N ILE A 356 -9.54 -21.17 -5.36
CA ILE A 356 -10.86 -20.59 -5.52
C ILE A 356 -11.72 -21.10 -4.36
N ASN A 357 -12.41 -20.20 -3.70
CA ASN A 357 -13.51 -20.49 -2.80
C ASN A 357 -14.80 -19.99 -3.44
N ASN A 358 -15.73 -20.90 -3.72
CA ASN A 358 -17.09 -20.57 -4.13
C ASN A 358 -18.02 -20.78 -2.94
N GLU A 359 -18.41 -19.68 -2.32
CA GLU A 359 -19.28 -19.62 -1.16
C GLU A 359 -20.71 -19.38 -1.62
N ASP A 360 -21.63 -20.22 -1.18
CA ASP A 360 -23.05 -20.10 -1.49
C ASP A 360 -23.87 -20.20 -0.20
N TRP A 361 -24.85 -19.31 -0.05
CA TRP A 361 -25.76 -19.28 1.10
C TRP A 361 -27.13 -19.80 0.71
N LEU A 362 -27.63 -20.76 1.49
CA LEU A 362 -28.86 -21.52 1.21
C LEU A 362 -28.85 -22.20 -0.17
N ALA A 363 -27.71 -22.80 -0.52
CA ALA A 363 -27.50 -23.47 -1.80
C ALA A 363 -28.35 -24.73 -2.00
N ASP A 364 -28.72 -25.43 -0.93
CA ASP A 364 -29.60 -26.60 -0.97
C ASP A 364 -30.44 -26.73 0.32
N ARG A 365 -31.34 -27.73 0.37
CA ARG A 365 -32.25 -27.93 1.53
C ARG A 365 -31.55 -28.50 2.76
N GLU A 366 -30.28 -28.87 2.68
CA GLU A 366 -29.53 -29.57 3.72
C GLU A 366 -28.48 -28.69 4.40
N LEU A 367 -27.99 -27.63 3.75
CA LEU A 367 -26.98 -26.73 4.29
C LEU A 367 -27.34 -25.25 4.06
N SER A 368 -27.09 -24.45 5.10
CA SER A 368 -27.26 -22.99 5.05
C SER A 368 -26.06 -22.26 4.46
N TYR A 369 -24.89 -22.89 4.46
CA TYR A 369 -23.65 -22.36 3.90
C TYR A 369 -22.81 -23.49 3.32
N ILE A 370 -22.37 -23.30 2.08
CA ILE A 370 -21.46 -24.22 1.38
C ILE A 370 -20.26 -23.41 0.89
N ASN A 371 -19.07 -24.00 0.99
CA ASN A 371 -17.85 -23.44 0.41
C ASN A 371 -17.14 -24.52 -0.41
N ASN A 372 -17.29 -24.43 -1.73
CA ASN A 372 -16.65 -25.32 -2.67
C ASN A 372 -15.25 -24.80 -3.00
N ALA A 373 -14.23 -25.60 -2.67
CA ALA A 373 -12.84 -25.26 -2.94
C ALA A 373 -12.35 -25.89 -4.26
N SER A 374 -11.70 -25.08 -5.10
CA SER A 374 -10.96 -25.58 -6.25
C SER A 374 -9.58 -24.92 -6.36
N ARG A 375 -8.68 -25.50 -7.14
CA ARG A 375 -7.32 -24.97 -7.34
C ARG A 375 -7.25 -24.20 -8.65
N GLN A 376 -6.34 -23.23 -8.70
CA GLN A 376 -5.91 -22.60 -9.95
C GLN A 376 -4.48 -23.00 -10.31
N ARG A 377 -4.26 -23.20 -11.60
CA ARG A 377 -2.98 -23.54 -12.22
C ARG A 377 -2.81 -22.77 -13.54
N ASN A 378 -1.60 -22.89 -14.08
CA ASN A 378 -1.18 -22.37 -15.39
C ASN A 378 -1.58 -20.92 -15.68
N GLY A 379 -1.57 -20.08 -14.65
CA GLY A 379 -1.98 -18.69 -14.76
C GLY A 379 -1.01 -17.90 -15.62
N ARG A 380 -1.54 -17.11 -16.55
CA ARG A 380 -0.79 -16.18 -17.37
C ARG A 380 -1.46 -14.82 -17.32
N PHE A 381 -0.65 -13.77 -17.34
CA PHE A 381 -1.16 -12.42 -17.43
C PHE A 381 -0.24 -11.55 -18.28
N THR A 382 -0.86 -10.61 -18.98
CA THR A 382 -0.21 -9.65 -19.86
C THR A 382 -0.74 -8.28 -19.52
N TYR A 383 0.15 -7.30 -19.49
CA TYR A 383 -0.25 -5.91 -19.31
C TYR A 383 0.64 -4.99 -20.11
N PHE A 384 0.10 -3.87 -20.55
CA PHE A 384 0.93 -2.81 -21.11
C PHE A 384 0.29 -1.45 -20.88
N THR A 385 1.13 -0.43 -20.85
CA THR A 385 0.71 0.98 -20.81
C THR A 385 1.34 1.74 -21.96
N ALA A 386 0.62 2.73 -22.47
CA ALA A 386 1.12 3.69 -23.43
C ALA A 386 0.59 5.08 -23.05
N ASP A 387 1.49 5.98 -22.71
CA ASP A 387 1.20 7.30 -22.17
C ASP A 387 1.82 8.39 -23.04
N LEU A 388 1.00 9.36 -23.44
CA LEU A 388 1.42 10.59 -24.10
C LEU A 388 1.30 11.74 -23.10
N GLY A 389 2.35 12.53 -22.94
CA GLY A 389 2.36 13.62 -21.99
C GLY A 389 3.18 14.83 -22.40
N TYR A 390 3.15 15.83 -21.55
CA TYR A 390 3.85 17.10 -21.72
C TYR A 390 4.47 17.57 -20.41
N ASP A 391 5.78 17.85 -20.44
CA ASP A 391 6.52 18.42 -19.34
C ASP A 391 6.43 19.96 -19.37
N PHE A 392 5.60 20.51 -18.49
CA PHE A 392 5.42 21.97 -18.35
C PHE A 392 6.45 22.63 -17.43
N LEU A 393 7.18 21.86 -16.61
CA LEU A 393 8.32 22.33 -15.82
C LEU A 393 9.54 21.46 -16.09
N ARG A 394 10.68 22.07 -16.45
CA ARG A 394 11.93 21.36 -16.77
C ARG A 394 13.12 22.08 -16.14
N GLY A 395 13.88 21.36 -15.31
CA GLY A 395 15.16 21.81 -14.76
C GLY A 395 16.27 20.83 -15.14
N ALA A 396 17.52 21.15 -14.79
CA ALA A 396 18.68 20.30 -15.11
C ALA A 396 18.53 18.85 -14.59
N ASN A 397 17.83 18.66 -13.47
CA ASN A 397 17.71 17.37 -12.78
C ASN A 397 16.25 16.96 -12.49
N TYR A 398 15.26 17.69 -13.00
CA TYR A 398 13.84 17.39 -12.72
C TYR A 398 12.93 17.72 -13.90
N LYS A 399 11.81 17.01 -14.00
CA LYS A 399 10.72 17.25 -14.95
C LYS A 399 9.39 17.13 -14.21
N VAL A 400 8.45 18.04 -14.45
CA VAL A 400 7.07 17.96 -13.99
C VAL A 400 6.14 18.12 -15.19
N GLY A 401 5.21 17.18 -15.33
CA GLY A 401 4.34 17.09 -16.50
C GLY A 401 3.05 16.35 -16.20
N GLY A 402 2.09 16.52 -17.11
CA GLY A 402 0.85 15.74 -17.14
C GLY A 402 0.90 14.72 -18.28
N PHE A 403 0.14 13.63 -18.16
CA PHE A 403 -0.02 12.65 -19.22
C PHE A 403 -1.43 12.08 -19.27
N ILE A 404 -1.82 11.61 -20.45
CA ILE A 404 -2.97 10.75 -20.67
C ILE A 404 -2.45 9.39 -21.16
N GLY A 405 -3.07 8.33 -20.67
CA GLY A 405 -2.58 6.98 -20.84
C GLY A 405 -3.67 6.02 -21.24
N TRP A 406 -3.26 4.96 -21.93
CA TRP A 406 -4.05 3.75 -22.10
C TRP A 406 -3.34 2.57 -21.43
N THR A 407 -4.10 1.81 -20.66
CA THR A 407 -3.64 0.61 -19.98
C THR A 407 -4.47 -0.58 -20.43
N TYR A 408 -3.81 -1.67 -20.74
CA TYR A 408 -4.41 -2.98 -21.01
C TYR A 408 -3.94 -3.98 -19.96
N TYR A 409 -4.86 -4.82 -19.49
CA TYR A 409 -4.58 -5.94 -18.61
C TYR A 409 -5.44 -7.14 -19.02
N GLU A 410 -4.79 -8.29 -19.17
CA GLU A 410 -5.43 -9.57 -19.43
C GLU A 410 -4.86 -10.62 -18.50
N GLN A 411 -5.72 -11.49 -17.98
CA GLN A 411 -5.34 -12.62 -17.16
C GLN A 411 -6.20 -13.83 -17.50
N SER A 412 -5.56 -15.00 -17.58
CA SER A 412 -6.21 -16.29 -17.78
C SER A 412 -5.63 -17.32 -16.84
N SER A 413 -6.45 -18.24 -16.34
CA SER A 413 -6.02 -19.40 -15.56
C SER A 413 -7.05 -20.51 -15.67
N ASP A 414 -6.60 -21.76 -15.52
CA ASP A 414 -7.45 -22.94 -15.51
C ASP A 414 -7.58 -23.53 -14.08
N SER A 415 -8.65 -24.28 -13.88
CA SER A 415 -8.86 -25.10 -12.68
C SER A 415 -8.48 -26.56 -12.87
N ILE A 416 -8.22 -26.94 -14.13
CA ILE A 416 -7.86 -28.28 -14.59
C ILE A 416 -6.61 -28.04 -15.43
N GLY A 417 -5.45 -28.43 -14.90
CA GLY A 417 -4.17 -28.06 -15.50
C GLY A 417 -3.92 -28.60 -16.90
#